data_AF-A0A934HAY6-F1
#
_entry.id   AF-A0A934HAY6-F1
#
_cell.length_a   1.000
_cell.length_b   1.000
_cell.length_c   1.000
_cell.angle_alpha   90.00
_cell.angle_beta   90.00
_cell.angle_gamma   90.00
#
_symmetry.space_group_name_H-M   'P 1'
#
loop_
_entity.id
_entity.type
_entity.pdbx_description
1 polymer ?
#
loop_
_entity_poly.entity_id
_entity_poly.type
_entity_poly.pdbx_seq_one_letter_code
_entity_poly.pdbx_strand_id
1 'polypeptide(L)'
;AAQNRAVVWLGIIGGIAFWVSWLILFYAVPILIVLTWRGRDSLNRRWWVGGLAFMITSAPFWGYNLAHNFETFHYLFRDQGDTIGNAWRVIDHLNYDLSPRLVSGDPRWKLLSWPAIWWLQLVYEGGLVGLIWWVRRGPWPESARPARMLLALFALCLPLIYVISGYGNHALNEFGFDATGRYVLMIHSALPIGAALLCDRLAQMRRGFQWIGAALVTSVIGLNLLATVRVDPVPAFTSPYYVRQPATLEPLVAFLDQQDIRHVWTDVGIAHVLMFETDERILAADWYDIYGAKGLVRFPDVPLKIKQAERVAFVEVILPDQQHTRFQEAFRASGVPYAIVTIEPNLLVIIPSAPLDPALVGDGLGYQF
;
A
#
# COMPACT_ATOMS: atom_id res chain seq x y z
N ALA A 1 9.07 4.42 38.74
CA ALA A 1 8.86 5.60 37.86
C ALA A 1 8.94 5.24 36.36
N ALA A 2 10.04 4.65 35.89
CA ALA A 2 10.24 4.33 34.47
C ALA A 2 9.13 3.45 33.86
N GLN A 3 8.72 2.38 34.55
CA GLN A 3 7.62 1.51 34.08
C GLN A 3 6.29 2.25 33.93
N ASN A 4 5.95 3.16 34.86
CA ASN A 4 4.72 3.95 34.76
C ASN A 4 4.77 4.87 33.53
N ARG A 5 5.91 5.53 33.31
CA ARG A 5 6.10 6.36 32.11
C ARG A 5 5.97 5.52 30.84
N ALA A 6 6.54 4.31 30.81
CA ALA A 6 6.43 3.41 29.66
C ALA A 6 4.98 3.01 29.34
N VAL A 7 4.16 2.70 30.36
CA VAL A 7 2.74 2.36 30.16
C VAL A 7 1.93 3.57 29.67
N VAL A 8 2.21 4.77 30.20
CA VAL A 8 1.59 6.00 29.70
C VAL A 8 1.98 6.27 28.25
N TRP A 9 3.27 6.18 27.92
CA TRP A 9 3.76 6.35 26.55
C TRP A 9 3.18 5.31 25.59
N LEU A 10 3.04 4.06 26.02
CA LEU A 10 2.37 3.02 25.23
C LEU A 10 0.92 3.40 24.94
N GLY A 11 0.21 3.94 25.94
CA GLY A 11 -1.14 4.47 25.78
C GLY A 11 -1.21 5.61 24.78
N ILE A 12 -0.34 6.63 24.94
CA ILE A 12 -0.26 7.79 24.04
C ILE A 12 0.03 7.36 22.60
N ILE A 13 1.09 6.58 22.40
CA ILE A 13 1.50 6.12 21.07
C ILE A 13 0.40 5.24 20.45
N GLY A 14 -0.17 4.32 21.24
CA GLY A 14 -1.25 3.47 20.79
C GLY A 14 -2.51 4.25 20.40
N GLY A 15 -2.88 5.29 21.17
CA GLY A 15 -4.08 6.09 20.91
C GLY A 15 -3.92 7.00 19.69
N ILE A 16 -2.76 7.65 19.55
CA ILE A 16 -2.42 8.40 18.32
C ILE A 16 -2.41 7.47 17.12
N ALA A 17 -1.71 6.32 17.22
CA ALA A 17 -1.63 5.38 16.11
C ALA A 17 -3.01 4.84 15.74
N PHE A 18 -3.87 4.52 16.70
CA PHE A 18 -5.25 4.08 16.46
C PHE A 18 -6.10 5.15 15.78
N TRP A 19 -5.95 6.42 16.18
CA TRP A 19 -6.65 7.52 15.53
C TRP A 19 -6.17 7.74 14.08
N VAL A 20 -4.85 7.71 13.85
CA VAL A 20 -4.26 8.00 12.54
C VAL A 20 -4.38 6.83 11.56
N SER A 21 -4.14 5.60 12.02
CA SER A 21 -4.09 4.42 11.16
C SER A 21 -4.39 3.12 11.91
N TRP A 22 -5.42 2.41 11.44
CA TRP A 22 -5.82 1.11 11.98
C TRP A 22 -4.83 -0.02 11.69
N LEU A 23 -3.75 0.25 10.93
CA LEU A 23 -2.60 -0.65 10.83
C LEU A 23 -1.95 -0.93 12.20
N ILE A 24 -2.20 -0.09 13.21
CA ILE A 24 -1.77 -0.36 14.58
C ILE A 24 -2.26 -1.72 15.09
N LEU A 25 -3.38 -2.25 14.60
CA LEU A 25 -3.92 -3.55 15.03
C LEU A 25 -2.93 -4.69 14.82
N PHE A 26 -2.10 -4.65 13.77
CA PHE A 26 -1.05 -5.63 13.51
C PHE A 26 -0.01 -5.68 14.64
N TYR A 27 0.24 -4.55 15.32
CA TYR A 27 1.14 -4.48 16.48
C TYR A 27 0.41 -4.64 17.81
N ALA A 28 -0.81 -4.10 17.92
CA ALA A 28 -1.58 -4.12 19.16
C ALA A 28 -2.02 -5.54 19.54
N VAL A 29 -2.46 -6.36 18.59
CA VAL A 29 -2.89 -7.75 18.84
C VAL A 29 -1.80 -8.59 19.53
N PRO A 30 -0.57 -8.71 19.00
CA PRO A 30 0.47 -9.50 19.67
C PRO A 30 0.87 -8.90 21.02
N ILE A 31 0.84 -7.57 21.18
CA ILE A 31 1.06 -6.90 22.48
C ILE A 31 -0.02 -7.36 23.48
N LEU A 32 -1.30 -7.27 23.11
CA LEU A 32 -2.41 -7.67 23.95
C LEU A 32 -2.36 -9.17 24.32
N ILE A 33 -1.97 -10.04 23.39
CA ILE A 33 -1.80 -11.48 23.68
C ILE A 33 -0.69 -11.70 24.72
N VAL A 34 0.47 -11.05 24.58
CA VAL A 34 1.56 -11.18 25.55
C VAL A 34 1.13 -10.65 26.92
N LEU A 35 0.46 -9.50 26.96
CA LEU A 35 0.00 -8.87 28.20
C LEU A 35 -1.10 -9.68 28.88
N THR A 36 -2.05 -10.24 28.15
CA THR A 36 -3.13 -11.06 28.71
C THR A 36 -2.69 -12.45 29.13
N TRP A 37 -1.63 -13.00 28.51
CA TRP A 37 -1.08 -14.30 28.92
C TRP A 37 -0.12 -14.16 30.10
N ARG A 38 0.81 -13.21 30.06
CA ARG A 38 1.89 -13.07 31.07
C ARG A 38 1.68 -11.98 32.09
N GLY A 39 0.83 -11.01 31.79
CA GLY A 39 0.55 -9.86 32.65
C GLY A 39 -0.69 -9.99 33.51
N ARG A 40 -1.26 -11.21 33.67
CA ARG A 40 -2.50 -11.46 34.46
C ARG A 40 -2.41 -10.95 35.90
N ASP A 41 -1.25 -11.09 36.54
CA ASP A 41 -1.02 -10.58 37.90
C ASP A 41 -0.73 -9.07 37.93
N SER A 42 -0.64 -8.43 36.76
CA SER A 42 -0.17 -7.06 36.58
C SER A 42 -1.20 -6.09 36.03
N LEU A 43 -2.51 -6.42 36.01
CA LEU A 43 -3.65 -5.50 35.81
C LEU A 43 -3.78 -4.45 36.95
N ASN A 44 -2.62 -4.00 37.42
CA ASN A 44 -2.37 -2.95 38.37
C ASN A 44 -2.96 -1.63 37.83
N ARG A 45 -3.25 -0.71 38.75
CA ARG A 45 -3.71 0.68 38.54
C ARG A 45 -2.98 1.41 37.40
N ARG A 46 -1.75 1.00 37.09
CA ARG A 46 -0.91 1.52 36.00
C ARG A 46 -1.53 1.33 34.61
N TRP A 47 -2.19 0.20 34.34
CA TRP A 47 -2.85 -0.04 33.05
C TRP A 47 -4.04 0.88 32.83
N TRP A 48 -4.77 1.25 33.89
CA TRP A 48 -5.82 2.26 33.80
C TRP A 48 -5.27 3.61 33.34
N VAL A 49 -4.07 3.99 33.80
CA VAL A 49 -3.42 5.23 33.34
C VAL A 49 -3.02 5.12 31.87
N GLY A 50 -2.49 3.98 31.43
CA GLY A 50 -2.19 3.73 30.01
C GLY A 50 -3.45 3.73 29.14
N GLY A 51 -4.52 3.07 29.57
CA GLY A 51 -5.82 3.07 28.90
C GLY A 51 -6.44 4.46 28.84
N LEU A 52 -6.37 5.24 29.91
CA LEU A 52 -6.82 6.64 29.91
C LEU A 52 -6.00 7.48 28.92
N ALA A 53 -4.68 7.31 28.91
CA ALA A 53 -3.81 8.00 27.95
C ALA A 53 -4.14 7.62 26.49
N PHE A 54 -4.45 6.35 26.22
CA PHE A 54 -4.97 5.88 24.93
C PHE A 54 -6.29 6.56 24.58
N MET A 55 -7.26 6.58 25.49
CA MET A 55 -8.57 7.18 25.23
C MET A 55 -8.48 8.68 24.97
N ILE A 56 -7.64 9.40 25.72
CA ILE A 56 -7.41 10.84 25.51
C ILE A 56 -6.81 11.10 24.14
N THR A 57 -5.82 10.31 23.74
CA THR A 57 -5.09 10.54 22.48
C THR A 57 -5.80 9.98 21.25
N SER A 58 -6.71 9.02 21.44
CA SER A 58 -7.66 8.57 20.41
C SER A 58 -9.00 9.31 20.45
N ALA A 59 -9.16 10.32 21.30
CA ALA A 59 -10.42 11.04 21.47
C ALA A 59 -11.02 11.61 20.17
N PRO A 60 -10.24 12.15 19.21
CA PRO A 60 -10.82 12.62 17.94
C PRO A 60 -11.53 11.51 17.15
N PHE A 61 -10.98 10.29 17.16
CA PHE A 61 -11.61 9.12 16.52
C PHE A 61 -12.96 8.78 17.16
N TRP A 62 -13.01 8.75 18.50
CA TRP A 62 -14.23 8.42 19.24
C TRP A 62 -15.27 9.53 19.11
N GLY A 63 -14.85 10.80 19.18
CA GLY A 63 -15.72 11.95 18.99
C GLY A 63 -16.39 11.94 17.61
N TYR A 64 -15.62 11.66 16.55
CA TYR A 64 -16.17 11.51 15.20
C TYR A 64 -17.20 10.37 15.13
N ASN A 65 -16.86 9.18 15.63
CA ASN A 65 -17.75 8.02 15.55
C ASN A 65 -19.04 8.21 16.38
N LEU A 66 -18.96 8.80 17.57
CA LEU A 66 -20.14 9.11 18.37
C LEU A 66 -21.05 10.15 17.67
N ALA A 67 -20.46 11.14 16.99
CA ALA A 67 -21.23 12.14 16.24
C ALA A 67 -21.82 11.62 14.92
N HIS A 68 -21.24 10.56 14.35
CA HIS A 68 -21.61 10.03 13.03
C HIS A 68 -22.05 8.56 13.10
N ASN A 69 -22.74 8.15 14.17
CA ASN A 69 -23.33 6.80 14.30
C ASN A 69 -22.35 5.64 13.99
N PHE A 70 -21.11 5.75 14.44
CA PHE A 70 -20.05 4.76 14.22
C PHE A 70 -19.73 4.51 12.74
N GLU A 71 -19.85 5.54 11.88
CA GLU A 71 -19.63 5.43 10.43
C GLU A 71 -18.27 4.81 10.06
N THR A 72 -17.21 5.03 10.84
CA THR A 72 -15.93 4.38 10.55
C THR A 72 -16.04 2.86 10.63
N PHE A 73 -16.75 2.33 11.62
CA PHE A 73 -16.97 0.89 11.75
C PHE A 73 -17.89 0.36 10.66
N HIS A 74 -18.95 1.10 10.32
CA HIS A 74 -19.81 0.73 9.20
C HIS A 74 -19.00 0.67 7.90
N TYR A 75 -18.19 1.68 7.60
CA TYR A 75 -17.32 1.68 6.43
C TYR A 75 -16.33 0.52 6.43
N LEU A 76 -15.63 0.27 7.55
CA LEU A 76 -14.58 -0.75 7.64
C LEU A 76 -15.12 -2.19 7.57
N PHE A 77 -16.33 -2.44 8.05
CA PHE A 77 -16.94 -3.77 8.07
C PHE A 77 -17.93 -4.02 6.94
N ARG A 78 -18.29 -2.98 6.18
CA ARG A 78 -19.08 -3.09 4.97
C ARG A 78 -18.19 -3.53 3.81
N ASP A 79 -18.76 -4.33 2.91
CA ASP A 79 -18.14 -4.75 1.64
C ASP A 79 -16.80 -5.51 1.77
N GLN A 80 -16.58 -6.22 2.88
CA GLN A 80 -15.40 -7.09 3.05
C GLN A 80 -15.38 -8.33 2.14
N GLY A 81 -16.46 -8.63 1.42
CA GLY A 81 -16.58 -9.80 0.54
C GLY A 81 -16.64 -11.14 1.29
N ASP A 82 -16.54 -12.26 0.55
CA ASP A 82 -16.51 -13.61 1.13
C ASP A 82 -15.10 -13.96 1.67
N THR A 83 -14.80 -13.50 2.90
CA THR A 83 -13.50 -13.74 3.55
C THR A 83 -13.14 -15.20 3.69
N ILE A 84 -14.10 -16.07 4.04
CA ILE A 84 -13.81 -17.50 4.27
C ILE A 84 -13.62 -18.20 2.93
N GLY A 85 -14.51 -17.97 1.95
CA GLY A 85 -14.41 -18.59 0.63
C GLY A 85 -13.17 -18.15 -0.16
N ASN A 86 -12.70 -16.92 0.06
CA ASN A 86 -11.50 -16.39 -0.60
C ASN A 86 -10.19 -16.64 0.15
N ALA A 87 -10.22 -17.17 1.38
CA ALA A 87 -9.03 -17.30 2.22
C ALA A 87 -7.83 -17.96 1.51
N TRP A 88 -8.08 -19.05 0.76
CA TRP A 88 -7.02 -19.72 0.01
C TRP A 88 -6.45 -18.89 -1.14
N ARG A 89 -7.29 -18.14 -1.86
CA ARG A 89 -6.83 -17.24 -2.94
C ARG A 89 -6.03 -16.08 -2.38
N VAL A 90 -6.42 -15.56 -1.21
CA VAL A 90 -5.66 -14.52 -0.50
C VAL A 90 -4.31 -15.05 -0.01
N ILE A 91 -4.25 -16.28 0.48
CA ILE A 91 -2.98 -16.94 0.85
C ILE A 91 -2.10 -17.17 -0.38
N ASP A 92 -2.69 -17.61 -1.49
CA ASP A 92 -1.98 -17.81 -2.75
C ASP A 92 -1.37 -16.49 -3.25
N HIS A 93 -2.17 -15.42 -3.26
CA HIS A 93 -1.70 -14.05 -3.56
C HIS A 93 -0.59 -13.60 -2.60
N LEU A 94 -0.74 -13.85 -1.29
CA LEU A 94 0.27 -13.52 -0.31
C LEU A 94 1.61 -14.23 -0.60
N ASN A 95 1.58 -15.50 -0.97
CA ASN A 95 2.77 -16.31 -1.18
C ASN A 95 3.43 -16.09 -2.56
N TYR A 96 2.65 -15.93 -3.61
CA TYR A 96 3.17 -15.89 -4.99
C TYR A 96 3.26 -14.48 -5.57
N ASP A 97 2.59 -13.49 -4.97
CA ASP A 97 2.70 -12.09 -5.42
C ASP A 97 3.32 -11.19 -4.35
N LEU A 98 2.79 -11.17 -3.12
CA LEU A 98 3.27 -10.22 -2.09
C LEU A 98 4.61 -10.61 -1.46
N SER A 99 4.78 -11.86 -1.01
CA SER A 99 6.01 -12.32 -0.35
C SER A 99 7.27 -12.11 -1.21
N PRO A 100 7.27 -12.46 -2.51
CA PRO A 100 8.34 -12.09 -3.43
C PRO A 100 8.77 -10.62 -3.35
N ARG A 101 7.80 -9.70 -3.36
CA ARG A 101 8.05 -8.25 -3.32
C ARG A 101 8.65 -7.82 -1.98
N LEU A 102 8.21 -8.44 -0.88
CA LEU A 102 8.67 -8.13 0.48
C LEU A 102 10.13 -8.56 0.73
N VAL A 103 10.59 -9.65 0.10
CA VAL A 103 11.93 -10.22 0.40
C VAL A 103 13.03 -9.79 -0.57
N SER A 104 12.66 -9.30 -1.74
CA SER A 104 13.59 -9.01 -2.83
C SER A 104 13.68 -7.54 -3.24
N GLY A 105 12.70 -6.73 -2.85
CA GLY A 105 12.55 -5.39 -3.41
C GLY A 105 12.33 -5.38 -4.93
N ASP A 106 12.07 -6.55 -5.54
CA ASP A 106 11.70 -6.71 -6.94
C ASP A 106 10.16 -6.73 -7.02
N PRO A 107 9.52 -5.61 -7.38
CA PRO A 107 8.11 -5.61 -7.75
C PRO A 107 7.91 -6.37 -9.08
N ARG A 108 6.77 -6.20 -9.75
CA ARG A 108 6.45 -6.85 -11.04
C ARG A 108 7.50 -6.66 -12.17
N TRP A 109 8.61 -5.97 -11.92
CA TRP A 109 9.67 -5.60 -12.85
C TRP A 109 10.63 -6.73 -13.20
N LYS A 110 10.58 -7.87 -12.49
CA LYS A 110 11.33 -9.11 -12.83
C LYS A 110 12.85 -8.89 -12.90
N LEU A 111 13.40 -8.05 -12.00
CA LEU A 111 14.82 -7.73 -11.90
C LEU A 111 15.67 -8.94 -11.46
N LEU A 112 15.07 -9.84 -10.67
CA LEU A 112 15.65 -11.10 -10.23
C LEU A 112 14.94 -12.29 -10.89
N SER A 113 15.69 -13.38 -11.03
CA SER A 113 15.11 -14.65 -11.49
C SER A 113 14.26 -15.28 -10.38
N TRP A 114 13.23 -16.04 -10.77
CA TRP A 114 12.40 -16.79 -9.81
C TRP A 114 13.20 -17.64 -8.81
N PRO A 115 14.26 -18.37 -9.21
CA PRO A 115 15.11 -19.08 -8.25
C PRO A 115 15.77 -18.17 -7.20
N ALA A 116 16.20 -16.96 -7.59
CA ALA A 116 16.78 -16.00 -6.65
C ALA A 116 15.73 -15.45 -5.67
N ILE A 117 14.52 -15.18 -6.15
CA ILE A 117 13.39 -14.75 -5.32
C ILE A 117 13.01 -15.86 -4.33
N TRP A 118 12.87 -17.10 -4.79
CA TRP A 118 12.58 -18.25 -3.93
C TRP A 118 13.67 -18.49 -2.89
N TRP A 119 14.93 -18.31 -3.28
CA TRP A 119 16.04 -18.35 -2.32
C TRP A 119 15.87 -17.31 -1.22
N LEU A 120 15.57 -16.06 -1.57
CA LEU A 120 15.30 -15.01 -0.58
C LEU A 120 14.11 -15.37 0.32
N GLN A 121 13.01 -15.85 -0.25
CA GLN A 121 11.85 -16.32 0.53
C GLN A 121 12.26 -17.40 1.54
N LEU A 122 13.00 -18.42 1.12
CA LEU A 122 13.47 -19.49 2.01
C LEU A 122 14.31 -18.94 3.17
N VAL A 123 15.19 -17.97 2.93
CA VAL A 123 16.03 -17.38 3.99
C VAL A 123 15.19 -16.53 4.94
N TYR A 124 14.33 -15.67 4.42
CA TYR A 124 13.53 -14.74 5.21
C TYR A 124 12.40 -15.44 5.97
N GLU A 125 11.58 -16.23 5.29
CA GLU A 125 10.47 -16.98 5.89
C GLU A 125 10.99 -18.11 6.78
N GLY A 126 12.05 -18.81 6.35
CA GLY A 126 12.75 -19.77 7.21
C GLY A 126 13.31 -19.12 8.47
N GLY A 127 13.78 -17.88 8.38
CA GLY A 127 14.16 -17.05 9.52
C GLY A 127 13.00 -16.73 10.46
N LEU A 128 11.81 -16.42 9.95
CA LEU A 128 10.59 -16.23 10.76
C LEU A 128 10.13 -17.51 11.45
N VAL A 129 10.15 -18.65 10.75
CA VAL A 129 9.86 -19.97 11.33
C VAL A 129 10.88 -20.31 12.42
N GLY A 130 12.17 -20.05 12.15
CA GLY A 130 13.24 -20.18 13.12
C GLY A 130 13.01 -19.32 14.36
N LEU A 131 12.61 -18.06 14.17
CA LEU A 131 12.27 -17.15 15.26
C LEU A 131 11.18 -17.75 16.17
N ILE A 132 10.08 -18.25 15.60
CA ILE A 132 8.97 -18.87 16.35
C ILE A 132 9.46 -20.09 17.13
N TRP A 133 10.26 -20.95 16.51
CA TRP A 133 10.84 -22.13 17.16
C TRP A 133 11.79 -21.75 18.31
N TRP A 134 12.62 -20.72 18.11
CA TRP A 134 13.62 -20.26 19.08
C TRP A 134 13.06 -19.52 20.28
N VAL A 135 11.85 -18.96 20.20
CA VAL A 135 11.16 -18.46 21.40
C VAL A 135 11.01 -19.55 22.46
N ARG A 136 10.84 -20.81 22.04
CA ARG A 136 10.66 -21.96 22.93
C ARG A 136 11.97 -22.61 23.38
N ARG A 137 12.99 -22.67 22.52
CA ARG A 137 14.21 -23.47 22.75
C ARG A 137 15.54 -22.71 22.65
N GLY A 138 15.51 -21.39 22.51
CA GLY A 138 16.73 -20.61 22.32
C GLY A 138 17.55 -20.41 23.61
N PRO A 139 18.91 -20.47 23.56
CA PRO A 139 19.86 -20.26 24.67
C PRO A 139 19.93 -18.84 25.26
N TRP A 140 18.89 -18.02 25.11
CA TRP A 140 18.91 -16.63 25.56
C TRP A 140 18.41 -16.47 27.00
N PRO A 141 18.82 -15.38 27.70
CA PRO A 141 18.32 -15.07 29.04
C PRO A 141 16.80 -15.06 29.13
N GLU A 142 16.26 -15.53 30.26
CA GLU A 142 14.81 -15.54 30.50
C GLU A 142 14.20 -14.13 30.45
N SER A 143 14.96 -13.12 30.86
CA SER A 143 14.57 -11.70 30.81
C SER A 143 14.24 -11.22 29.39
N ALA A 144 14.86 -11.80 28.36
CA ALA A 144 14.59 -11.45 26.95
C ALA A 144 13.42 -12.24 26.33
N ARG A 145 12.83 -13.19 27.06
CA ARG A 145 11.75 -14.05 26.55
C ARG A 145 10.48 -13.29 26.12
N PRO A 146 10.00 -12.26 26.85
CA PRO A 146 8.81 -11.50 26.45
C PRO A 146 8.98 -10.78 25.11
N ALA A 147 10.11 -10.11 24.88
CA ALA A 147 10.40 -9.42 23.62
C ALA A 147 10.45 -10.39 22.44
N ARG A 148 11.07 -11.56 22.62
CA ARG A 148 11.09 -12.63 21.61
C ARG A 148 9.70 -13.18 21.30
N MET A 149 8.91 -13.43 22.35
CA MET A 149 7.51 -13.85 22.19
C MET A 149 6.70 -12.82 21.43
N LEU A 150 6.89 -11.54 21.73
CA LEU A 150 6.19 -10.47 21.04
C LEU A 150 6.52 -10.46 19.54
N LEU A 151 7.80 -10.57 19.18
CA LEU A 151 8.23 -10.59 17.78
C LEU A 151 7.72 -11.84 17.03
N ALA A 152 7.74 -13.00 17.66
CA ALA A 152 7.21 -14.23 17.05
C ALA A 152 5.67 -14.21 16.92
N LEU A 153 4.97 -13.67 17.93
CA LEU A 153 3.53 -13.48 17.85
C LEU A 153 3.18 -12.47 16.78
N PHE A 154 3.95 -11.39 16.64
CA PHE A 154 3.77 -10.43 15.55
C PHE A 154 3.93 -11.11 14.18
N ALA A 155 4.99 -11.87 13.98
CA ALA A 155 5.23 -12.61 12.74
C ALA A 155 4.12 -13.63 12.42
N LEU A 156 3.50 -14.24 13.43
CA LEU A 156 2.38 -15.17 13.28
C LEU A 156 1.03 -14.46 13.05
N CYS A 157 0.78 -13.40 13.82
CA CYS A 157 -0.49 -12.68 13.79
C CYS A 157 -0.66 -11.89 12.50
N LEU A 158 0.41 -11.36 11.90
CA LEU A 158 0.30 -10.54 10.69
C LEU A 158 -0.34 -11.26 9.51
N PRO A 159 0.16 -12.42 9.02
CA PRO A 159 -0.47 -13.13 7.92
C PRO A 159 -1.88 -13.60 8.29
N LEU A 160 -2.10 -13.97 9.55
CA LEU A 160 -3.43 -14.37 10.03
C LEU A 160 -4.42 -13.19 9.95
N ILE A 161 -4.07 -12.03 10.50
CA ILE A 161 -4.89 -10.81 10.45
C ILE A 161 -5.15 -10.42 8.99
N TYR A 162 -4.13 -10.44 8.13
CA TYR A 162 -4.27 -10.12 6.72
C TYR A 162 -5.34 -11.00 6.03
N VAL A 163 -5.30 -12.32 6.25
CA VAL A 163 -6.24 -13.26 5.65
C VAL A 163 -7.64 -13.15 6.26
N ILE A 164 -7.77 -13.09 7.59
CA ILE A 164 -9.08 -13.14 8.26
C ILE A 164 -9.81 -11.79 8.34
N SER A 165 -9.11 -10.68 8.11
CA SER A 165 -9.69 -9.34 8.25
C SER A 165 -10.57 -8.92 7.09
N GLY A 166 -10.65 -9.71 6.02
CA GLY A 166 -11.37 -9.37 4.78
C GLY A 166 -10.61 -8.40 3.87
N TYR A 167 -9.67 -7.61 4.40
CA TYR A 167 -8.89 -6.64 3.60
C TYR A 167 -8.03 -7.31 2.52
N GLY A 168 -7.62 -8.57 2.71
CA GLY A 168 -6.94 -9.34 1.68
C GLY A 168 -7.80 -9.60 0.44
N ASN A 169 -9.14 -9.57 0.55
CA ASN A 169 -10.03 -9.77 -0.60
C ASN A 169 -9.92 -8.66 -1.64
N HIS A 170 -9.51 -7.46 -1.23
CA HIS A 170 -9.27 -6.37 -2.18
C HIS A 170 -8.10 -6.66 -3.13
N ALA A 171 -7.24 -7.63 -2.84
CA ALA A 171 -6.22 -8.10 -3.80
C ALA A 171 -6.83 -8.86 -4.98
N LEU A 172 -8.04 -9.40 -4.80
CA LEU A 172 -8.73 -10.27 -5.76
C LEU A 172 -9.77 -9.51 -6.60
N ASN A 173 -9.71 -8.18 -6.64
CA ASN A 173 -10.66 -7.42 -7.44
C ASN A 173 -10.51 -7.71 -8.93
N GLU A 174 -11.60 -7.51 -9.67
CA GLU A 174 -11.69 -7.78 -11.11
C GLU A 174 -10.73 -6.94 -11.96
N PHE A 175 -10.22 -5.85 -11.42
CA PHE A 175 -9.32 -4.93 -12.11
C PHE A 175 -7.84 -5.32 -11.99
N GLY A 176 -7.49 -6.32 -11.17
CA GLY A 176 -6.10 -6.76 -10.98
C GLY A 176 -5.21 -5.75 -10.22
N PHE A 177 -5.82 -4.78 -9.55
CA PHE A 177 -5.17 -3.74 -8.76
C PHE A 177 -4.92 -4.21 -7.33
N ASP A 178 -3.68 -4.43 -6.93
CA ASP A 178 -3.36 -4.83 -5.56
C ASP A 178 -2.86 -3.63 -4.71
N ALA A 179 -3.79 -3.01 -3.98
CA ALA A 179 -3.48 -2.05 -2.93
C ALA A 179 -3.27 -2.69 -1.54
N THR A 180 -3.34 -4.01 -1.43
CA THR A 180 -3.29 -4.70 -0.13
C THR A 180 -1.87 -4.98 0.33
N GLY A 181 -0.88 -4.91 -0.57
CA GLY A 181 0.54 -5.02 -0.22
C GLY A 181 0.96 -4.11 0.93
N ARG A 182 0.33 -2.93 1.06
CA ARG A 182 0.56 -2.01 2.19
C ARG A 182 0.23 -2.60 3.55
N TYR A 183 -0.69 -3.57 3.66
CA TYR A 183 -1.07 -4.19 4.93
C TYR A 183 -0.05 -5.21 5.44
N VAL A 184 0.77 -5.75 4.54
CA VAL A 184 1.79 -6.74 4.90
C VAL A 184 3.17 -6.13 5.09
N LEU A 185 3.39 -4.86 4.69
CA LEU A 185 4.66 -4.15 4.85
C LEU A 185 5.21 -4.17 6.29
N MET A 186 4.35 -4.23 7.31
CA MET A 186 4.76 -4.24 8.72
C MET A 186 5.66 -5.45 9.03
N ILE A 187 5.57 -6.53 8.26
CA ILE A 187 6.38 -7.74 8.46
C ILE A 187 7.89 -7.46 8.33
N HIS A 188 8.29 -6.36 7.68
CA HIS A 188 9.68 -5.88 7.68
C HIS A 188 10.21 -5.54 9.08
N SER A 189 9.35 -5.35 10.08
CA SER A 189 9.79 -5.24 11.48
C SER A 189 10.35 -6.56 12.04
N ALA A 190 10.02 -7.71 11.43
CA ALA A 190 10.44 -9.04 11.87
C ALA A 190 11.31 -9.79 10.84
N LEU A 191 11.08 -9.61 9.54
CA LEU A 191 11.79 -10.33 8.47
C LEU A 191 13.32 -10.23 8.59
N PRO A 192 13.95 -9.04 8.67
CA PRO A 192 15.40 -8.94 8.75
C PRO A 192 15.96 -9.55 10.05
N ILE A 193 15.21 -9.43 11.15
CA ILE A 193 15.60 -9.99 12.45
C ILE A 193 15.58 -11.53 12.38
N GLY A 194 14.54 -12.12 11.79
CA GLY A 194 14.44 -13.56 11.58
C GLY A 194 15.58 -14.09 10.71
N ALA A 195 15.85 -13.44 9.57
CA ALA A 195 16.94 -13.82 8.67
C ALA A 195 18.32 -13.69 9.35
N ALA A 196 18.59 -12.59 10.06
CA ALA A 196 19.84 -12.38 10.79
C ALA A 196 20.04 -13.46 11.87
N LEU A 197 18.98 -13.77 12.62
CA LEU A 197 19.01 -14.80 13.64
C LEU A 197 19.28 -16.18 13.03
N LEU A 198 18.72 -16.49 11.86
CA LEU A 198 19.03 -17.72 11.13
C LEU A 198 20.51 -17.83 10.77
N CYS A 199 21.06 -16.75 10.21
CA CYS A 199 22.46 -16.72 9.83
C CYS A 199 23.40 -16.86 11.04
N ASP A 200 23.12 -16.12 12.12
CA ASP A 200 23.89 -16.18 13.37
C ASP A 200 23.88 -17.60 13.97
N ARG A 201 22.72 -18.25 13.99
CA ARG A 201 22.62 -19.60 14.54
C ARG A 201 23.34 -20.64 13.74
N LEU A 202 23.23 -20.59 12.41
CA LEU A 202 24.02 -21.48 11.57
C LEU A 202 25.51 -21.26 11.84
N ALA A 203 25.96 -20.01 11.94
CA ALA A 203 27.36 -19.72 12.21
C ALA A 203 27.87 -20.26 13.56
N GLN A 204 27.02 -20.27 14.59
CA GLN A 204 27.37 -20.76 15.93
C GLN A 204 27.30 -22.29 16.09
N MET A 205 26.67 -23.04 15.17
CA MET A 205 26.48 -24.48 15.34
C MET A 205 27.80 -25.28 15.31
N ARG A 206 28.65 -25.04 14.30
CA ARG A 206 29.96 -25.71 14.12
C ARG A 206 30.89 -24.80 13.31
N ARG A 207 32.21 -24.94 13.48
CA ARG A 207 33.23 -24.17 12.73
C ARG A 207 33.05 -24.19 11.20
N GLY A 208 32.48 -25.25 10.61
CA GLY A 208 32.19 -25.28 9.17
C GLY A 208 30.96 -24.47 8.75
N PHE A 209 29.96 -24.33 9.63
CA PHE A 209 28.69 -23.67 9.32
C PHE A 209 28.78 -22.14 9.37
N GLN A 210 29.85 -21.57 9.93
CA GLN A 210 30.13 -20.13 9.84
C GLN A 210 30.16 -19.64 8.39
N TRP A 211 30.68 -20.47 7.48
CA TRP A 211 30.71 -20.16 6.05
C TRP A 211 29.32 -20.20 5.43
N ILE A 212 28.44 -21.09 5.90
CA ILE A 212 27.04 -21.15 5.47
C ILE A 212 26.29 -19.89 5.94
N GLY A 213 26.46 -19.50 7.21
CA GLY A 213 25.89 -18.26 7.74
C GLY A 213 26.38 -17.02 6.97
N ALA A 214 27.69 -16.93 6.71
CA ALA A 214 28.27 -15.86 5.92
C ALA A 214 27.76 -15.85 4.48
N ALA A 215 27.67 -17.02 3.83
CA ALA A 215 27.13 -17.15 2.47
C ALA A 215 25.66 -16.73 2.40
N LEU A 216 24.85 -17.08 3.40
CA LEU A 216 23.45 -16.67 3.49
C LEU A 216 23.31 -15.14 3.58
N VAL A 217 23.99 -14.50 4.54
CA VAL A 217 23.97 -13.03 4.66
C VAL A 217 24.44 -12.37 3.37
N THR A 218 25.56 -12.85 2.81
CA THR A 218 26.12 -12.32 1.57
C THR A 218 25.15 -12.47 0.41
N SER A 219 24.43 -13.59 0.32
CA SER A 219 23.42 -13.81 -0.73
C SER A 219 22.21 -12.88 -0.58
N VAL A 220 21.71 -12.67 0.64
CA VAL A 220 20.58 -11.76 0.90
C VAL A 220 20.95 -10.33 0.51
N ILE A 221 22.11 -9.85 0.97
CA ILE A 221 22.60 -8.51 0.64
C ILE A 221 22.88 -8.41 -0.86
N GLY A 222 23.61 -9.37 -1.43
CA GLY A 222 24.02 -9.36 -2.82
C GLY A 222 22.85 -9.37 -3.79
N LEU A 223 21.80 -10.17 -3.53
CA LEU A 223 20.62 -10.23 -4.39
C LEU A 223 19.76 -8.95 -4.30
N ASN A 224 19.56 -8.40 -3.09
CA ASN A 224 18.84 -7.14 -2.94
C ASN A 224 19.62 -5.96 -3.56
N LEU A 225 20.95 -5.92 -3.42
CA LEU A 225 21.80 -4.94 -4.10
C LEU A 225 21.75 -5.11 -5.62
N LEU A 226 21.78 -6.36 -6.11
CA LEU A 226 21.68 -6.64 -7.54
C LEU A 226 20.34 -6.15 -8.11
N ALA A 227 19.22 -6.38 -7.41
CA ALA A 227 17.92 -5.86 -7.80
C ALA A 227 17.95 -4.32 -7.86
N THR A 228 18.48 -3.68 -6.81
CA THR A 228 18.58 -2.22 -6.71
C THR A 228 19.42 -1.62 -7.83
N VAL A 229 20.57 -2.22 -8.18
CA VAL A 229 21.45 -1.70 -9.25
C VAL A 229 20.87 -1.92 -10.65
N ARG A 230 20.01 -2.93 -10.82
CA ARG A 230 19.34 -3.22 -12.10
C ARG A 230 18.06 -2.43 -12.32
N VAL A 231 17.58 -1.72 -11.30
CA VAL A 231 16.31 -1.01 -11.38
C VAL A 231 16.45 0.18 -12.34
N ASP A 232 15.53 0.30 -13.28
CA ASP A 232 15.36 1.55 -14.02
C ASP A 232 14.56 2.51 -13.13
N PRO A 233 15.10 3.67 -12.73
CA PRO A 233 14.42 4.58 -11.81
C PRO A 233 13.07 5.06 -12.33
N VAL A 234 12.88 5.21 -13.66
CA VAL A 234 11.62 5.73 -14.20
C VAL A 234 10.46 4.76 -13.94
N PRO A 235 10.52 3.49 -14.40
CA PRO A 235 9.58 2.46 -13.95
C PRO A 235 9.58 2.28 -12.44
N ALA A 236 10.71 2.49 -11.75
CA ALA A 236 10.80 2.20 -10.33
C ALA A 236 9.90 3.07 -9.46
N PHE A 237 9.83 4.35 -9.83
CA PHE A 237 9.00 5.32 -9.15
C PHE A 237 7.59 5.39 -9.73
N THR A 238 7.30 4.64 -10.79
CA THR A 238 5.93 4.42 -11.24
C THR A 238 5.25 3.33 -10.41
N SER A 239 3.96 3.52 -10.14
CA SER A 239 3.15 2.45 -9.56
C SER A 239 3.10 1.25 -10.52
N PRO A 240 3.15 0.00 -10.02
CA PRO A 240 2.94 -1.20 -10.85
C PRO A 240 1.55 -1.25 -11.50
N TYR A 241 0.66 -0.32 -11.15
CA TYR A 241 -0.67 -0.14 -11.71
C TYR A 241 -0.78 1.09 -12.64
N TYR A 242 0.19 2.02 -12.58
CA TYR A 242 0.27 3.20 -13.43
C TYR A 242 1.60 3.19 -14.22
N VAL A 243 1.94 2.05 -14.83
CA VAL A 243 3.24 1.79 -15.49
C VAL A 243 3.42 2.48 -16.84
N ARG A 244 2.50 3.37 -17.19
CA ARG A 244 2.34 3.90 -18.55
C ARG A 244 2.33 5.42 -18.58
N GLN A 245 2.49 6.04 -17.42
CA GLN A 245 2.63 7.48 -17.31
C GLN A 245 3.89 7.94 -18.05
N PRO A 246 3.86 9.08 -18.75
CA PRO A 246 5.05 9.65 -19.35
C PRO A 246 6.08 9.97 -18.27
N ALA A 247 7.36 10.03 -18.64
CA ALA A 247 8.43 10.39 -17.72
C ALA A 247 8.32 11.85 -17.23
N THR A 248 7.66 12.71 -18.01
CA THR A 248 7.42 14.11 -17.70
C THR A 248 6.06 14.55 -18.26
N LEU A 249 5.43 15.54 -17.62
CA LEU A 249 4.22 16.20 -18.12
C LEU A 249 4.51 17.53 -18.83
N GLU A 250 5.77 17.95 -18.95
CA GLU A 250 6.15 19.22 -19.59
C GLU A 250 5.51 19.44 -20.98
N PRO A 251 5.50 18.44 -21.91
CA PRO A 251 4.88 18.63 -23.22
C PRO A 251 3.36 18.81 -23.13
N LEU A 252 2.71 18.11 -22.20
CA LEU A 252 1.27 18.26 -21.94
C LEU A 252 0.97 19.65 -21.37
N VAL A 253 1.75 20.10 -20.38
CA VAL A 253 1.63 21.44 -19.79
C VAL A 253 1.80 22.51 -20.85
N ALA A 254 2.86 22.42 -21.67
CA ALA A 254 3.12 23.39 -22.74
C ALA A 254 1.97 23.45 -23.75
N PHE A 255 1.40 22.30 -24.12
CA PHE A 255 0.26 22.23 -25.02
C PHE A 255 -0.99 22.87 -24.40
N LEU A 256 -1.34 22.52 -23.16
CA LEU A 256 -2.50 23.07 -22.46
C LEU A 256 -2.38 24.59 -22.30
N ASP A 257 -1.19 25.08 -21.97
CA ASP A 257 -0.89 26.50 -21.85
C ASP A 257 -1.02 27.24 -23.18
N GLN A 258 -0.48 26.66 -24.26
CA GLN A 258 -0.61 27.22 -25.61
C GLN A 258 -2.08 27.32 -26.04
N GLN A 259 -2.93 26.39 -25.58
CA GLN A 259 -4.36 26.36 -25.88
C GLN A 259 -5.21 27.15 -24.86
N ASP A 260 -4.61 27.75 -23.84
CA ASP A 260 -5.28 28.38 -22.68
C ASP A 260 -6.34 27.46 -22.04
N ILE A 261 -5.99 26.19 -21.84
CA ILE A 261 -6.83 25.20 -21.18
C ILE A 261 -6.35 25.01 -19.74
N ARG A 262 -7.23 25.28 -18.79
CA ARG A 262 -6.92 25.26 -17.35
C ARG A 262 -7.68 24.20 -16.56
N HIS A 263 -8.52 23.41 -17.23
CA HIS A 263 -9.41 22.45 -16.59
C HIS A 263 -9.33 21.12 -17.34
N VAL A 264 -9.01 20.04 -16.63
CA VAL A 264 -8.68 18.74 -17.23
C VAL A 264 -9.36 17.59 -16.49
N TRP A 265 -10.01 16.69 -17.23
CA TRP A 265 -10.38 15.36 -16.73
C TRP A 265 -9.33 14.34 -17.17
N THR A 266 -8.76 13.59 -16.24
CA THR A 266 -7.71 12.59 -16.51
C THR A 266 -7.53 11.64 -15.34
N ASP A 267 -6.77 10.56 -15.48
CA ASP A 267 -6.53 9.62 -14.38
C ASP A 267 -5.76 10.26 -13.22
N VAL A 268 -5.92 9.71 -12.01
CA VAL A 268 -5.36 10.25 -10.77
C VAL A 268 -3.83 10.35 -10.79
N GLY A 269 -3.16 9.51 -11.57
CA GLY A 269 -1.71 9.53 -11.77
C GLY A 269 -1.24 10.78 -12.50
N ILE A 270 -1.97 11.24 -13.52
CA ILE A 270 -1.70 12.50 -14.21
C ILE A 270 -2.24 13.68 -13.41
N ALA A 271 -3.47 13.60 -12.92
CA ALA A 271 -4.20 14.74 -12.37
C ALA A 271 -3.44 15.43 -11.23
N HIS A 272 -2.94 14.65 -10.26
CA HIS A 272 -2.22 15.22 -9.11
C HIS A 272 -0.84 15.77 -9.49
N VAL A 273 -0.11 15.08 -10.36
CA VAL A 273 1.20 15.53 -10.82
C VAL A 273 1.04 16.82 -11.63
N LEU A 274 0.04 16.88 -12.51
CA LEU A 274 -0.26 18.07 -13.32
C LEU A 274 -0.61 19.28 -12.45
N MET A 275 -1.46 19.10 -11.42
CA MET A 275 -1.77 20.18 -10.48
C MET A 275 -0.54 20.62 -9.68
N PHE A 276 0.29 19.67 -9.24
CA PHE A 276 1.51 19.97 -8.49
C PHE A 276 2.53 20.74 -9.33
N GLU A 277 2.87 20.24 -10.52
CA GLU A 277 3.88 20.83 -11.43
C GLU A 277 3.46 22.20 -11.97
N THR A 278 2.16 22.51 -11.95
CA THR A 278 1.63 23.80 -12.46
C THR A 278 1.24 24.77 -11.36
N ASP A 279 1.53 24.49 -10.09
CA ASP A 279 1.08 25.27 -8.93
C ASP A 279 -0.44 25.54 -9.00
N GLU A 280 -1.22 24.52 -9.33
CA GLU A 280 -2.68 24.54 -9.51
C GLU A 280 -3.21 25.50 -10.59
N ARG A 281 -2.33 26.06 -11.43
CA ARG A 281 -2.75 26.88 -12.58
C ARG A 281 -3.56 26.07 -13.58
N ILE A 282 -3.26 24.78 -13.72
CA ILE A 282 -4.10 23.80 -14.41
C ILE A 282 -4.75 22.91 -13.35
N LEU A 283 -6.08 22.95 -13.28
CA LEU A 283 -6.88 22.13 -12.39
C LEU A 283 -7.22 20.81 -13.08
N ALA A 284 -6.94 19.69 -12.41
CA ALA A 284 -7.19 18.36 -12.95
C ALA A 284 -7.86 17.44 -11.93
N ALA A 285 -8.74 16.56 -12.40
CA ALA A 285 -9.38 15.58 -11.55
C ALA A 285 -9.64 14.25 -12.27
N ASP A 286 -9.66 13.19 -11.47
CA ASP A 286 -10.04 11.85 -11.91
C ASP A 286 -11.53 11.61 -11.65
N TRP A 287 -12.32 11.78 -12.72
CA TRP A 287 -13.74 11.53 -12.65
C TRP A 287 -14.05 10.06 -12.35
N TYR A 288 -13.29 9.13 -12.92
CA TYR A 288 -13.53 7.70 -12.74
C TYR A 288 -13.20 7.26 -11.32
N ASP A 289 -12.03 7.65 -10.76
CA ASP A 289 -11.70 7.36 -9.36
C ASP A 289 -12.80 7.91 -8.44
N ILE A 290 -13.23 9.16 -8.62
CA ILE A 290 -14.21 9.80 -7.75
C ILE A 290 -15.61 9.18 -7.86
N TYR A 291 -16.15 9.06 -9.07
CA TYR A 291 -17.57 8.73 -9.28
C TYR A 291 -17.80 7.30 -9.75
N GLY A 292 -16.91 6.75 -10.58
CA GLY A 292 -16.98 5.38 -11.07
C GLY A 292 -16.56 4.36 -10.01
N ALA A 293 -15.33 4.48 -9.52
CA ALA A 293 -14.75 3.61 -8.50
C ALA A 293 -15.16 3.99 -7.07
N LYS A 294 -15.87 5.12 -6.89
CA LYS A 294 -16.28 5.66 -5.58
C LYS A 294 -15.10 5.86 -4.61
N GLY A 295 -13.98 6.29 -5.18
CA GLY A 295 -12.75 6.65 -4.50
C GLY A 295 -12.86 7.94 -3.72
N LEU A 296 -11.72 8.37 -3.16
CA LEU A 296 -11.66 9.57 -2.32
C LEU A 296 -11.61 10.84 -3.16
N VAL A 297 -12.54 11.76 -2.88
CA VAL A 297 -12.47 13.13 -3.40
C VAL A 297 -11.43 13.92 -2.61
N ARG A 298 -10.18 13.91 -3.09
CA ARG A 298 -9.04 14.53 -2.40
C ARG A 298 -9.12 16.06 -2.40
N PHE A 299 -9.62 16.64 -3.49
CA PHE A 299 -9.79 18.08 -3.67
C PHE A 299 -11.25 18.38 -4.02
N PRO A 300 -12.15 18.54 -3.04
CA PRO A 300 -13.60 18.64 -3.27
C PRO A 300 -14.02 19.75 -4.24
N ASP A 301 -13.31 20.88 -4.22
CA ASP A 301 -13.66 22.04 -5.04
C ASP A 301 -13.21 21.91 -6.50
N VAL A 302 -12.22 21.06 -6.79
CA VAL A 302 -11.59 20.97 -8.12
C VAL A 302 -12.54 20.36 -9.16
N PRO A 303 -13.18 19.19 -8.93
CA PRO A 303 -14.20 18.66 -9.85
C PRO A 303 -15.33 19.63 -10.16
N LEU A 304 -15.74 20.45 -9.17
CA LEU A 304 -16.79 21.45 -9.34
C LEU A 304 -16.34 22.58 -10.29
N LYS A 305 -15.13 23.10 -10.10
CA LYS A 305 -14.53 24.12 -10.99
C LYS A 305 -14.37 23.60 -12.41
N ILE A 306 -13.88 22.37 -12.59
CA ILE A 306 -13.72 21.76 -13.91
C ILE A 306 -15.10 21.60 -14.58
N LYS A 307 -16.12 21.14 -13.86
CA LYS A 307 -17.48 20.99 -14.41
C LYS A 307 -18.12 22.32 -14.83
N GLN A 308 -17.73 23.42 -14.19
CA GLN A 308 -18.23 24.77 -14.50
C GLN A 308 -17.44 25.48 -15.60
N ALA A 309 -16.30 24.92 -16.02
CA ALA A 309 -15.44 25.55 -17.01
C ALA A 309 -16.01 25.44 -18.42
N GLU A 310 -15.88 26.52 -19.20
CA GLU A 310 -16.32 26.57 -20.59
C GLU A 310 -15.45 25.69 -21.51
N ARG A 311 -14.16 25.57 -21.18
CA ARG A 311 -13.18 24.83 -21.96
C ARG A 311 -12.46 23.82 -21.07
N VAL A 312 -12.69 22.55 -21.37
CA VAL A 312 -12.15 21.41 -20.62
C VAL A 312 -11.40 20.50 -21.60
N ALA A 313 -10.20 20.07 -21.25
CA ALA A 313 -9.54 18.98 -21.96
C ALA A 313 -9.78 17.67 -21.22
N PHE A 314 -9.74 16.60 -21.98
CA PHE A 314 -9.75 15.24 -21.47
C PHE A 314 -8.44 14.59 -21.87
N VAL A 315 -7.70 14.04 -20.91
CA VAL A 315 -6.37 13.47 -21.12
C VAL A 315 -6.38 12.00 -20.73
N GLU A 316 -5.88 11.16 -21.63
CA GLU A 316 -5.81 9.71 -21.48
C GLU A 316 -4.41 9.22 -21.86
N VAL A 317 -3.92 8.21 -21.15
CA VAL A 317 -2.70 7.49 -21.52
C VAL A 317 -2.98 6.48 -22.64
N ILE A 318 -2.22 6.56 -23.72
CA ILE A 318 -2.27 5.61 -24.84
C ILE A 318 -1.37 4.42 -24.52
N LEU A 319 -1.91 3.20 -24.64
CA LEU A 319 -1.15 1.98 -24.44
C LEU A 319 -0.22 1.69 -25.64
N PRO A 320 0.94 1.03 -25.44
CA PRO A 320 1.73 0.52 -26.55
C PRO A 320 0.87 -0.30 -27.51
N ASP A 321 1.00 -0.03 -28.81
CA ASP A 321 0.23 -0.67 -29.90
C ASP A 321 -1.29 -0.39 -29.91
N GLN A 322 -1.83 0.44 -28.99
CA GLN A 322 -3.23 0.83 -29.00
C GLN A 322 -3.47 1.92 -30.05
N GLN A 323 -4.08 1.53 -31.16
CA GLN A 323 -4.41 2.46 -32.25
C GLN A 323 -5.74 3.19 -32.04
N HIS A 324 -6.66 2.59 -31.28
CA HIS A 324 -7.95 3.17 -30.93
C HIS A 324 -8.19 2.98 -29.43
N THR A 325 -8.48 4.06 -28.73
CA THR A 325 -8.81 4.01 -27.31
C THR A 325 -10.32 3.92 -27.12
N ARG A 326 -10.76 3.22 -26.06
CA ARG A 326 -12.20 3.20 -25.69
C ARG A 326 -12.73 4.61 -25.46
N PHE A 327 -11.84 5.51 -25.06
CA PHE A 327 -12.17 6.91 -24.88
C PHE A 327 -12.46 7.64 -26.18
N GLN A 328 -11.65 7.42 -27.23
CA GLN A 328 -11.97 7.93 -28.57
C GLN A 328 -13.31 7.39 -29.06
N GLU A 329 -13.61 6.11 -28.83
CA GLU A 329 -14.90 5.51 -29.18
C GLU A 329 -16.06 6.15 -28.42
N ALA A 330 -15.91 6.39 -27.11
CA ALA A 330 -16.90 7.06 -26.28
C ALA A 330 -17.17 8.50 -26.76
N PHE A 331 -16.12 9.24 -27.12
CA PHE A 331 -16.26 10.58 -27.71
C PHE A 331 -16.96 10.55 -29.07
N ARG A 332 -16.65 9.58 -29.95
CA ARG A 332 -17.38 9.40 -31.21
C ARG A 332 -18.87 9.11 -30.96
N ALA A 333 -19.17 8.24 -29.99
CA ALA A 333 -20.54 7.87 -29.63
C ALA A 333 -21.33 9.03 -29.02
N SER A 334 -20.67 9.97 -28.33
CA SER A 334 -21.31 11.15 -27.75
C SER A 334 -21.92 12.11 -28.79
N GLY A 335 -21.43 12.07 -30.04
CA GLY A 335 -21.85 12.97 -31.12
C GLY A 335 -21.42 14.44 -30.95
N VAL A 336 -20.74 14.79 -29.86
CA VAL A 336 -20.19 16.13 -29.65
C VAL A 336 -18.97 16.31 -30.56
N PRO A 337 -18.83 17.40 -31.34
CA PRO A 337 -17.61 17.65 -32.10
C PRO A 337 -16.41 17.88 -31.17
N TYR A 338 -15.24 17.37 -31.54
CA TYR A 338 -14.02 17.49 -30.73
C TYR A 338 -12.75 17.54 -31.59
N ALA A 339 -11.69 18.12 -31.03
CA ALA A 339 -10.34 18.02 -31.55
C ALA A 339 -9.57 16.92 -30.80
N ILE A 340 -8.68 16.23 -31.52
CA ILE A 340 -7.76 15.24 -30.95
C ILE A 340 -6.34 15.73 -31.20
N VAL A 341 -5.51 15.70 -30.15
CA VAL A 341 -4.07 15.91 -30.24
C VAL A 341 -3.37 14.79 -29.50
N THR A 342 -2.32 14.24 -30.11
CA THR A 342 -1.45 13.26 -29.46
C THR A 342 -0.19 14.00 -28.99
N ILE A 343 0.07 13.96 -27.68
CA ILE A 343 1.22 14.59 -27.04
C ILE A 343 2.18 13.48 -26.67
N GLU A 344 3.31 13.39 -27.36
CA GLU A 344 4.18 12.21 -27.30
C GLU A 344 3.39 10.92 -27.71
N PRO A 345 4.03 9.77 -27.99
CA PRO A 345 3.27 8.57 -28.41
C PRO A 345 2.36 7.98 -27.32
N ASN A 346 2.34 8.56 -26.11
CA ASN A 346 1.77 7.98 -24.90
C ASN A 346 0.62 8.80 -24.29
N LEU A 347 0.33 10.02 -24.75
CA LEU A 347 -0.82 10.79 -24.27
C LEU A 347 -1.75 11.21 -25.41
N LEU A 348 -3.04 11.03 -25.17
CA LEU A 348 -4.13 11.52 -25.99
C LEU A 348 -4.79 12.70 -25.27
N VAL A 349 -4.94 13.82 -25.97
CA VAL A 349 -5.71 14.98 -25.50
C VAL A 349 -6.91 15.17 -26.41
N ILE A 350 -8.11 15.13 -25.82
CA ILE A 350 -9.37 15.39 -26.50
C ILE A 350 -9.96 16.70 -25.98
N ILE A 351 -10.29 17.61 -26.89
CA ILE A 351 -10.88 18.91 -26.56
C ILE A 351 -12.25 18.99 -27.25
N PRO A 352 -13.36 18.79 -26.53
CA PRO A 352 -14.68 18.96 -27.12
C PRO A 352 -14.96 20.43 -27.43
N SER A 353 -15.69 20.67 -28.52
CA SER A 353 -16.11 22.01 -28.96
C SER A 353 -17.26 22.59 -28.12
N ALA A 354 -17.86 21.78 -27.25
CA ALA A 354 -18.90 22.16 -26.31
C ALA A 354 -18.71 21.40 -24.97
N PRO A 355 -19.23 21.90 -23.84
CA PRO A 355 -19.18 21.18 -22.58
C PRO A 355 -19.75 19.77 -22.70
N LEU A 356 -18.98 18.77 -22.26
CA LEU A 356 -19.38 17.37 -22.24
C LEU A 356 -19.38 16.88 -20.79
N ASP A 357 -20.47 16.23 -20.37
CA ASP A 357 -20.49 15.58 -19.05
C ASP A 357 -19.52 14.39 -19.08
N PRO A 358 -18.48 14.37 -18.22
CA PRO A 358 -17.53 13.26 -18.15
C PRO A 358 -18.21 11.91 -17.90
N ALA A 359 -19.43 11.87 -17.33
CA ALA A 359 -20.20 10.64 -17.18
C ALA A 359 -20.54 9.95 -18.52
N LEU A 360 -20.67 10.72 -19.61
CA LEU A 360 -20.97 10.18 -20.95
C LEU A 360 -19.76 9.49 -21.59
N VAL A 361 -18.56 9.75 -21.07
CA VAL A 361 -17.30 9.18 -21.55
C VAL A 361 -16.54 8.45 -20.43
N GLY A 362 -17.22 8.19 -19.30
CA GLY A 362 -16.64 7.63 -18.09
C GLY A 362 -16.02 6.26 -18.29
N ASP A 363 -16.59 5.44 -19.18
CA ASP A 363 -16.06 4.12 -19.53
C ASP A 363 -14.69 4.18 -20.22
N GLY A 364 -14.34 5.31 -20.84
CA GLY A 364 -13.02 5.56 -21.40
C GLY A 364 -12.05 6.27 -20.46
N LEU A 365 -12.54 6.93 -19.40
CA LEU A 365 -11.73 7.58 -18.34
C LEU A 365 -11.23 6.60 -17.27
N GLY A 366 -11.69 5.34 -17.30
CA GLY A 366 -11.35 4.35 -16.29
C GLY A 366 -9.95 3.75 -16.42
N TYR A 367 -9.58 2.94 -15.44
CA TYR A 367 -8.30 2.23 -15.45
C TYR A 367 -8.18 1.32 -16.68
N GLN A 368 -7.40 1.76 -17.67
CA GLN A 368 -7.04 0.93 -18.82
C GLN A 368 -5.83 0.06 -18.44
N PHE A 369 -6.10 -1.14 -17.92
CA PHE A 369 -5.09 -2.15 -17.62
C PHE A 369 -4.73 -2.98 -18.85
#